data_AF-A0A4S8K854-F1
#
_entry.id   AF-A0A4S8K854-F1
#
_cell.length_a   1.000
_cell.length_b   1.000
_cell.length_c   1.000
_cell.angle_alpha   90.00
_cell.angle_beta   90.00
_cell.angle_gamma   90.00
#
_symmetry.space_group_name_H-M   'P 1'
#
loop_
_entity.id
_entity.type
_entity.pdbx_description
1 polymer ?
#
loop_
_entity_poly.entity_id
_entity_poly.type
_entity_poly.pdbx_seq_one_letter_code
_entity_poly.pdbx_strand_id
1 'polypeptide(L)'
;MKRSLRLPFSFLILVAVFSVLSFRAAVQDSRRRELRPGVAPPANATLLRLAAVESGEAELRKDVDDLLDGTFPSGHRGVAGWRLRTHLDWRQENHLEVLRRNEPRFPHRLRGPKDYRALPDFRRPLRDWFRRRRFHPGVMSELVELIKRPIDRHHGRPDTKTERYGSCAVVGNSGILLNNDHGGLIDGHDLVIRLNNARVGGYNHKVGSKTGLSFVNSNILHLCARRPGCFCHPYGEGVPIVMYICQPVHFLDYAVCNSSHKAPLLITDVRFDMLCARIVKYYSLKRFVDTTGKPPGEWTKVHDEKMFHYSSGMQAVMLALGICDQVSVFGFGKSAEAKHHYHTNQKAELDLHDYEAEYALYRDLVEQPQVIPFIKDFGFKVPPVVFYH
;
A
#
# COMPACT_ATOMS: atom_id res chain seq x y z
N MET A 1 56.14 32.60 -46.96
CA MET A 1 55.47 33.62 -46.14
C MET A 1 54.48 32.93 -45.19
N LYS A 2 54.80 32.80 -43.89
CA LYS A 2 53.83 32.42 -42.85
C LYS A 2 53.81 33.57 -41.83
N ARG A 3 52.74 34.37 -41.80
CA ARG A 3 52.55 35.43 -40.79
C ARG A 3 52.10 34.77 -39.49
N SER A 4 52.92 34.87 -38.46
CA SER A 4 52.55 34.54 -37.07
C SER A 4 51.58 35.61 -36.57
N LEU A 5 50.33 35.23 -36.30
CA LEU A 5 49.40 36.07 -35.55
C LEU A 5 49.83 36.07 -34.08
N ARG A 6 50.52 37.13 -33.65
CA ARG A 6 50.68 37.43 -32.22
C ARG A 6 49.49 38.27 -31.80
N LEU A 7 48.47 37.64 -31.21
CA LEU A 7 47.45 38.41 -30.48
C LEU A 7 48.13 39.09 -29.30
N PRO A 8 48.04 40.43 -29.16
CA PRO A 8 48.65 41.13 -28.03
C PRO A 8 47.97 40.64 -26.74
N PHE A 9 48.77 40.35 -25.72
CA PHE A 9 48.34 39.85 -24.41
C PHE A 9 47.20 40.71 -23.81
N SER A 10 47.21 42.01 -24.11
CA SER A 10 46.17 42.98 -23.75
C SER A 10 44.78 42.63 -24.29
N PHE A 11 44.68 42.02 -25.48
CA PHE A 11 43.41 41.60 -26.07
C PHE A 11 42.83 40.37 -25.37
N LEU A 12 43.68 39.42 -24.96
CA LEU A 12 43.27 38.27 -24.15
C LEU A 12 42.76 38.70 -22.77
N ILE A 13 43.41 39.68 -22.14
CA ILE A 13 42.95 40.26 -20.87
C ILE A 13 41.59 40.95 -21.07
N LEU A 14 41.41 41.71 -22.16
CA LEU A 14 40.14 42.37 -22.44
C LEU A 14 39.00 41.35 -22.62
N VAL A 15 39.23 40.30 -23.40
CA VAL A 15 38.25 39.21 -23.61
C VAL A 15 37.92 38.51 -22.29
N ALA A 16 38.91 38.26 -21.43
CA ALA A 16 38.70 37.66 -20.10
C ALA A 16 37.86 38.56 -19.18
N VAL A 17 38.13 39.87 -19.17
CA VAL A 17 37.37 40.83 -18.37
C VAL A 17 35.92 40.92 -18.87
N PHE A 18 35.71 41.00 -20.19
CA PHE A 18 34.36 41.02 -20.76
C PHE A 18 33.59 39.73 -20.47
N SER A 19 34.22 38.56 -20.58
CA SER A 19 33.56 37.29 -20.29
C SER A 19 33.23 37.12 -18.80
N VAL A 20 34.08 37.60 -17.88
CA VAL A 20 33.78 37.62 -16.44
C VAL A 20 32.64 38.60 -16.12
N LEU A 21 32.60 39.76 -16.75
CA LEU A 21 31.53 40.75 -16.56
C LEU A 21 30.20 40.26 -17.13
N SER A 22 30.19 39.64 -18.32
CA SER A 22 29.00 39.01 -18.91
C SER A 22 28.50 37.84 -18.07
N PHE A 23 29.41 37.01 -17.51
CA PHE A 23 29.04 35.93 -16.61
C PHE A 23 28.44 36.46 -15.31
N ARG A 24 29.03 37.51 -14.70
CA ARG A 24 28.46 38.16 -13.51
C ARG A 24 27.09 38.79 -13.78
N ALA A 25 26.91 39.42 -14.93
CA ALA A 25 25.63 39.98 -15.34
C ALA A 25 24.57 38.88 -15.54
N ALA A 26 24.92 37.76 -16.18
CA ALA A 26 24.02 36.61 -16.35
C ALA A 26 23.66 35.94 -15.02
N VAL A 27 24.62 35.83 -14.07
CA VAL A 27 24.35 35.31 -12.72
C VAL A 27 23.50 36.28 -11.90
N GLN A 28 23.71 37.59 -12.03
CA GLN A 28 22.86 38.59 -11.39
C GLN A 28 21.44 38.64 -11.97
N ASP A 29 21.28 38.43 -13.28
CA ASP A 29 19.97 38.35 -13.94
C ASP A 29 19.23 37.05 -13.56
N SER A 30 19.95 35.93 -13.44
CA SER A 30 19.42 34.66 -12.89
C SER A 30 18.95 34.82 -11.45
N ARG A 31 19.76 35.46 -10.58
CA ARG A 31 19.36 35.78 -9.19
C ARG A 31 18.19 36.77 -9.11
N ARG A 32 18.09 37.73 -10.04
CA ARG A 32 16.93 38.64 -10.14
C ARG A 32 15.66 37.93 -10.61
N ARG A 33 15.79 36.88 -11.43
CA ARG A 33 14.66 36.01 -11.82
C ARG A 33 14.18 35.13 -10.66
N GLU A 34 15.08 34.67 -9.79
CA GLU A 34 14.73 33.97 -8.54
C GLU A 34 14.12 34.89 -7.46
N LEU A 35 14.42 36.19 -7.47
CA LEU A 35 13.87 37.18 -6.52
C LEU A 35 12.53 37.81 -6.93
N ARG A 36 11.93 37.42 -8.05
CA ARG A 36 10.50 37.70 -8.23
C ARG A 36 9.76 36.87 -7.19
N PRO A 37 8.84 37.43 -6.38
CA PRO A 37 7.99 36.61 -5.54
C PRO A 37 7.23 35.68 -6.49
N GLY A 38 7.67 34.41 -6.50
CA GLY A 38 7.04 33.39 -7.30
C GLY A 38 5.58 33.35 -6.87
N VAL A 39 4.68 33.54 -7.83
CA VAL A 39 3.26 33.25 -7.63
C VAL A 39 3.21 31.90 -6.94
N ALA A 40 2.69 31.86 -5.71
CA ALA A 40 2.61 30.63 -4.95
C ALA A 40 1.99 29.55 -5.86
N PRO A 41 2.56 28.33 -5.91
CA PRO A 41 1.99 27.28 -6.72
C PRO A 41 0.49 27.17 -6.39
N PRO A 42 -0.39 26.94 -7.38
CA PRO A 42 -1.80 26.73 -7.09
C PRO A 42 -1.93 25.72 -5.96
N ALA A 43 -2.86 25.90 -5.02
CA ALA A 43 -2.98 25.07 -3.81
C ALA A 43 -2.86 23.57 -4.12
N ASN A 44 -3.44 23.12 -5.23
CA ASN A 44 -3.33 21.77 -5.76
C ASN A 44 -1.88 21.29 -6.04
N ALA A 45 -1.01 22.13 -6.62
CA ALA A 45 0.38 21.75 -6.89
C ALA A 45 1.18 21.54 -5.60
N THR A 46 0.91 22.35 -4.57
CA THR A 46 1.54 22.17 -3.24
C THR A 46 1.08 20.89 -2.58
N LEU A 47 -0.23 20.59 -2.62
CA LEU A 47 -0.80 19.34 -2.09
C LEU A 47 -0.21 18.11 -2.78
N LEU A 48 -0.13 18.11 -4.11
CA LEU A 48 0.46 17.01 -4.89
C LEU A 48 1.93 16.79 -4.54
N ARG A 49 2.69 17.87 -4.36
CA ARG A 49 4.10 17.77 -3.95
C ARG A 49 4.25 17.15 -2.57
N LEU A 50 3.45 17.58 -1.60
CA LEU A 50 3.49 17.05 -0.23
C LEU A 50 3.00 15.60 -0.16
N ALA A 51 1.97 15.25 -0.93
CA ALA A 51 1.48 13.88 -1.04
C ALA A 51 2.54 12.93 -1.62
N ALA A 52 3.46 13.42 -2.44
CA ALA A 52 4.54 12.62 -3.04
C ALA A 52 5.75 12.38 -2.10
N VAL A 53 5.80 13.04 -0.93
CA VAL A 53 6.89 12.88 0.05
C VAL A 53 6.74 11.55 0.79
N GLU A 54 7.82 10.77 0.80
CA GLU A 54 7.91 9.48 1.49
C GLU A 54 8.70 9.63 2.80
N SER A 55 7.99 9.75 3.92
CA SER A 55 8.63 9.85 5.24
C SER A 55 9.02 8.46 5.74
N GLY A 56 10.19 8.36 6.39
CA GLY A 56 10.69 7.09 6.94
C GLY A 56 11.49 6.22 5.96
N GLU A 57 11.88 6.72 4.79
CA GLU A 57 12.64 5.93 3.81
C GLU A 57 14.02 5.48 4.35
N ALA A 58 14.68 6.31 5.13
CA ALA A 58 16.00 5.99 5.71
C ALA A 58 15.89 4.85 6.73
N GLU A 59 14.89 4.91 7.61
CA GLU A 59 14.59 3.86 8.59
C GLU A 59 14.18 2.56 7.88
N LEU A 60 13.30 2.64 6.88
CA LEU A 60 12.90 1.49 6.08
C LEU A 60 14.09 0.83 5.37
N ARG A 61 15.00 1.63 4.80
CA ARG A 61 16.22 1.14 4.15
C ARG A 61 17.10 0.38 5.13
N LYS A 62 17.32 0.97 6.31
CA LYS A 62 18.07 0.33 7.38
C LYS A 62 17.43 -1.00 7.80
N ASP A 63 16.12 -1.04 8.00
CA ASP A 63 15.40 -2.27 8.36
C ASP A 63 15.55 -3.35 7.27
N VAL A 64 15.47 -2.98 5.99
CA VAL A 64 15.67 -3.90 4.86
C VAL A 64 17.11 -4.41 4.82
N ASP A 65 18.10 -3.53 4.96
CA ASP A 65 19.52 -3.89 4.95
C ASP A 65 19.86 -4.82 6.14
N ASP A 66 19.40 -4.48 7.34
CA ASP A 66 19.55 -5.30 8.55
C ASP A 66 18.95 -6.70 8.33
N LEU A 67 17.74 -6.79 7.78
CA LEU A 67 17.09 -8.08 7.47
C LEU A 67 17.83 -8.88 6.40
N LEU A 68 18.33 -8.23 5.35
CA LEU A 68 19.12 -8.87 4.30
C LEU A 68 20.50 -9.31 4.79
N ASP A 69 21.06 -8.64 5.79
CA ASP A 69 22.28 -9.06 6.46
C ASP A 69 22.00 -10.07 7.58
N GLY A 70 20.72 -10.34 7.88
CA GLY A 70 20.22 -11.23 8.93
C GLY A 70 20.58 -10.75 10.33
N THR A 71 20.62 -9.44 10.49
CA THR A 71 20.57 -8.73 11.76
C THR A 71 19.11 -8.45 12.05
N PHE A 72 18.57 -9.06 13.10
CA PHE A 72 17.17 -8.84 13.49
C PHE A 72 17.13 -7.69 14.50
N PRO A 73 16.27 -6.67 14.31
CA PRO A 73 16.22 -5.54 15.22
C PRO A 73 16.02 -6.02 16.67
N SER A 74 17.00 -5.74 17.53
CA SER A 74 16.85 -5.82 18.98
C SER A 74 15.83 -4.75 19.37
N GLY A 75 14.74 -5.15 20.03
CA GLY A 75 13.57 -4.31 20.29
C GLY A 75 13.89 -2.85 20.62
N HIS A 76 13.36 -1.92 19.82
CA HIS A 76 13.39 -0.51 20.16
C HIS A 76 12.28 -0.22 21.20
N ARG A 77 12.69 0.02 22.44
CA ARG A 77 11.89 0.74 23.43
C ARG A 77 11.87 2.22 23.03
N GLY A 78 10.76 2.68 22.45
CA GLY A 78 10.61 4.07 22.02
C GLY A 78 9.17 4.45 21.66
N VAL A 79 8.40 4.81 22.71
CA VAL A 79 7.29 5.79 22.75
C VAL A 79 6.17 5.67 21.70
N ALA A 80 5.12 4.92 22.07
CA ALA A 80 3.68 5.24 21.99
C ALA A 80 2.90 3.93 21.78
N GLY A 81 1.94 3.69 22.68
CA GLY A 81 1.25 2.42 22.89
C GLY A 81 0.66 1.79 21.64
N TRP A 82 0.49 0.46 21.72
CA TRP A 82 0.05 -0.50 20.69
C TRP A 82 1.14 -1.03 19.75
N ARG A 83 2.35 -0.47 19.80
CA ARG A 83 3.48 -0.90 18.97
C ARG A 83 4.43 -1.85 19.71
N LEU A 84 4.82 -2.91 19.00
CA LEU A 84 5.92 -3.83 19.30
C LEU A 84 5.74 -4.72 20.55
N ARG A 85 4.90 -5.75 20.44
CA ARG A 85 5.25 -7.04 21.04
C ARG A 85 6.13 -7.81 20.04
N THR A 86 7.32 -7.29 19.78
CA THR A 86 8.29 -7.92 18.86
C THR A 86 9.50 -8.45 19.60
N HIS A 87 9.77 -9.73 19.36
CA HIS A 87 11.08 -10.35 19.21
C HIS A 87 11.81 -10.98 20.41
N LEU A 88 11.62 -10.56 21.66
CA LEU A 88 12.38 -11.15 22.79
C LEU A 88 11.63 -12.28 23.53
N ASP A 89 10.35 -12.11 23.88
CA ASP A 89 9.58 -13.17 24.55
C ASP A 89 9.33 -14.39 23.65
N TRP A 90 9.32 -14.20 22.32
CA TRP A 90 8.97 -15.25 21.36
C TRP A 90 10.05 -16.35 21.21
N ARG A 91 11.35 -15.99 21.28
CA ARG A 91 12.42 -17.00 21.20
C ARG A 91 12.54 -17.83 22.47
N GLN A 92 12.13 -17.29 23.62
CA GLN A 92 12.31 -17.94 24.91
C GLN A 92 11.16 -18.91 25.24
N GLU A 93 9.92 -18.61 24.83
CA GLU A 93 8.75 -19.41 25.23
C GLU A 93 8.34 -20.51 24.25
N ASN A 94 8.57 -20.39 22.93
CA ASN A 94 7.92 -21.30 21.95
C ASN A 94 8.82 -22.36 21.30
N HIS A 95 10.11 -22.45 21.68
CA HIS A 95 11.02 -23.46 21.12
C HIS A 95 11.38 -24.62 22.07
N LEU A 96 10.95 -24.61 23.34
CA LEU A 96 11.31 -25.66 24.30
C LEU A 96 10.23 -26.72 24.57
N GLU A 97 8.93 -26.42 24.46
CA GLU A 97 7.88 -27.39 24.83
C GLU A 97 7.22 -28.14 23.66
N VAL A 98 7.04 -27.52 22.50
CA VAL A 98 6.23 -28.14 21.41
C VAL A 98 7.06 -29.10 20.53
N LEU A 99 8.39 -29.04 20.56
CA LEU A 99 9.27 -29.91 19.76
C LEU A 99 9.49 -31.31 20.36
N ARG A 100 8.76 -31.71 21.41
CA ARG A 100 9.00 -32.98 22.10
C ARG A 100 8.07 -34.15 21.72
N ARG A 101 7.06 -34.00 20.85
CA ARG A 101 6.21 -35.15 20.45
C ARG A 101 5.81 -35.16 18.97
N ASN A 102 6.51 -36.05 18.24
CA ASN A 102 6.04 -36.87 17.11
C ASN A 102 5.65 -36.20 15.76
N GLU A 103 6.62 -36.18 14.83
CA GLU A 103 6.55 -36.48 13.36
C GLU A 103 5.63 -35.65 12.40
N PRO A 104 5.83 -35.70 11.06
CA PRO A 104 7.01 -35.35 10.25
C PRO A 104 6.68 -34.36 9.07
N ARG A 105 7.70 -33.79 8.42
CA ARG A 105 7.68 -32.93 7.19
C ARG A 105 7.51 -31.40 7.34
N PHE A 106 8.36 -30.77 8.15
CA PHE A 106 8.88 -29.43 7.83
C PHE A 106 10.41 -29.53 7.81
N PRO A 107 11.13 -28.84 6.90
CA PRO A 107 12.58 -28.91 6.89
C PRO A 107 13.09 -28.47 8.25
N HIS A 108 13.84 -29.35 8.93
CA HIS A 108 14.47 -29.14 10.23
C HIS A 108 15.50 -27.97 10.27
N ARG A 109 15.45 -27.04 9.33
CA ARG A 109 16.52 -26.07 9.00
C ARG A 109 16.30 -24.64 9.45
N LEU A 110 15.20 -24.29 10.10
CA LEU A 110 14.95 -22.91 10.54
C LEU A 110 14.93 -22.84 12.06
N ARG A 111 16.10 -23.00 12.67
CA ARG A 111 16.31 -22.94 14.14
C ARG A 111 17.01 -21.65 14.59
N GLY A 112 17.47 -20.78 13.68
CA GLY A 112 18.08 -19.51 14.05
C GLY A 112 18.08 -18.40 12.98
N PRO A 113 18.38 -17.15 13.37
CA PRO A 113 18.47 -15.99 12.47
C PRO A 113 19.47 -16.18 11.30
N LYS A 114 20.45 -17.06 11.47
CA LYS A 114 21.42 -17.41 10.41
C LYS A 114 20.79 -18.24 9.29
N ASP A 115 19.74 -19.00 9.57
CA ASP A 115 19.12 -19.87 8.57
C ASP A 115 18.28 -19.05 7.58
N TYR A 116 17.68 -17.95 8.05
CA TYR A 116 16.94 -17.00 7.22
C TYR A 116 17.84 -16.19 6.28
N ARG A 117 19.11 -15.97 6.64
CA ARG A 117 20.09 -15.31 5.75
C ARG A 117 20.27 -16.06 4.43
N ALA A 118 19.99 -17.36 4.40
CA ALA A 118 20.22 -18.21 3.24
C ALA A 118 18.96 -18.48 2.41
N LEU A 119 17.76 -18.05 2.84
CA LEU A 119 16.49 -18.35 2.15
C LEU A 119 16.30 -17.47 0.91
N PRO A 120 16.39 -18.01 -0.32
CA PRO A 120 16.17 -17.24 -1.54
C PRO A 120 14.73 -16.72 -1.62
N ASP A 121 13.77 -17.50 -1.11
CA ASP A 121 12.33 -17.22 -1.09
C ASP A 121 11.95 -16.08 -0.14
N PHE A 122 12.88 -15.68 0.75
CA PHE A 122 12.76 -14.47 1.58
C PHE A 122 13.53 -13.29 0.96
N ARG A 123 14.82 -13.49 0.66
CA ARG A 123 15.71 -12.41 0.23
C ARG A 123 15.31 -11.79 -1.11
N ARG A 124 14.91 -12.63 -2.08
CA ARG A 124 14.59 -12.16 -3.44
C ARG A 124 13.34 -11.29 -3.42
N PRO A 125 12.19 -11.73 -2.86
CA PRO A 125 11.01 -10.88 -2.77
C PRO A 125 11.26 -9.57 -2.01
N LEU A 126 11.94 -9.60 -0.86
CA LEU A 126 12.24 -8.39 -0.09
C LEU A 126 13.09 -7.40 -0.88
N ARG A 127 14.18 -7.88 -1.52
CA ARG A 127 15.08 -7.04 -2.34
C ARG A 127 14.36 -6.46 -3.54
N ASP A 128 13.57 -7.27 -4.24
CA ASP A 128 12.83 -6.83 -5.42
C ASP A 128 11.74 -5.83 -5.07
N TRP A 129 11.01 -6.07 -3.97
CA TRP A 129 10.02 -5.14 -3.43
C TRP A 129 10.67 -3.80 -3.09
N PHE A 130 11.77 -3.79 -2.34
CA PHE A 130 12.44 -2.53 -1.98
C PHE A 130 13.00 -1.80 -3.21
N ARG A 131 13.65 -2.50 -4.13
CA ARG A 131 14.21 -1.92 -5.37
C ARG A 131 13.15 -1.30 -6.28
N ARG A 132 11.95 -1.88 -6.32
CA ARG A 132 10.84 -1.41 -7.17
C ARG A 132 9.99 -0.33 -6.50
N ARG A 133 10.28 0.04 -5.24
CA ARG A 133 9.53 1.02 -4.44
C ARG A 133 9.69 2.43 -5.01
N ARG A 134 8.97 2.70 -6.10
CA ARG A 134 8.86 3.99 -6.76
C ARG A 134 7.44 4.19 -7.24
N PHE A 135 7.03 5.45 -7.33
CA PHE A 135 5.75 5.79 -7.89
C PHE A 135 5.69 5.46 -9.39
N HIS A 136 4.72 4.63 -9.78
CA HIS A 136 4.48 4.27 -11.17
C HIS A 136 2.99 3.95 -11.39
N PRO A 137 2.15 4.95 -11.64
CA PRO A 137 0.69 4.81 -11.70
C PRO A 137 0.17 3.93 -12.85
N GLY A 138 0.97 3.68 -13.89
CA GLY A 138 0.66 2.68 -14.93
C GLY A 138 0.42 1.26 -14.38
N VAL A 139 0.79 1.00 -13.13
CA VAL A 139 0.54 -0.27 -12.42
C VAL A 139 -0.94 -0.65 -12.39
N MET A 140 -1.87 0.32 -12.40
CA MET A 140 -3.31 0.02 -12.39
C MET A 140 -3.74 -0.85 -13.58
N SER A 141 -3.18 -0.59 -14.77
CA SER A 141 -3.43 -1.39 -15.97
C SER A 141 -2.71 -2.74 -15.96
N GLU A 142 -1.66 -2.88 -15.14
CA GLU A 142 -0.89 -4.11 -14.97
C GLU A 142 -1.52 -5.07 -13.95
N LEU A 143 -2.50 -4.62 -13.15
CA LEU A 143 -3.11 -5.45 -12.09
C LEU A 143 -3.81 -6.71 -12.60
N VAL A 144 -4.29 -6.72 -13.86
CA VAL A 144 -4.84 -7.94 -14.49
C VAL A 144 -3.77 -9.03 -14.55
N GLU A 145 -2.57 -8.69 -15.00
CA GLU A 145 -1.44 -9.63 -15.08
C GLU A 145 -0.89 -9.98 -13.69
N LEU A 146 -0.80 -9.00 -12.79
CA LEU A 146 -0.18 -9.17 -11.47
C LEU A 146 -1.07 -9.91 -10.46
N ILE A 147 -2.40 -9.77 -10.56
CA ILE A 147 -3.36 -10.28 -9.57
C ILE A 147 -4.33 -11.28 -10.19
N LYS A 148 -5.09 -10.87 -11.22
CA LYS A 148 -6.15 -11.71 -11.78
C LYS A 148 -5.58 -12.98 -12.42
N ARG A 149 -4.53 -12.87 -13.22
CA ARG A 149 -3.97 -14.01 -13.96
C ARG A 149 -3.43 -15.14 -13.05
N PRO A 150 -2.67 -14.89 -11.98
CA PRO A 150 -2.32 -15.93 -11.01
C PRO A 150 -3.53 -16.62 -10.37
N ILE A 151 -4.59 -15.86 -10.07
CA ILE A 151 -5.83 -16.39 -9.48
C ILE A 151 -6.59 -17.25 -10.49
N ASP A 152 -6.77 -16.78 -11.71
CA ASP A 152 -7.48 -17.52 -12.76
C ASP A 152 -6.75 -18.81 -13.14
N ARG A 153 -5.41 -18.77 -13.23
CA ARG A 153 -4.59 -19.97 -13.45
C ARG A 153 -4.80 -21.01 -12.36
N HIS A 154 -4.87 -20.59 -11.10
CA HIS A 154 -5.14 -21.50 -9.99
C HIS A 154 -6.52 -22.17 -10.11
N HIS A 155 -7.52 -21.45 -10.59
CA HIS A 155 -8.86 -21.98 -10.83
C HIS A 155 -9.03 -22.70 -12.17
N GLY A 156 -7.96 -22.89 -12.95
CA GLY A 156 -8.02 -23.56 -14.25
C GLY A 156 -8.80 -22.78 -15.32
N ARG A 157 -8.95 -21.46 -15.15
CA ARG A 157 -9.64 -20.61 -16.13
C ARG A 157 -8.71 -20.28 -17.32
N PRO A 158 -9.27 -20.02 -18.52
CA PRO A 158 -8.47 -19.67 -19.70
C PRO A 158 -7.59 -18.44 -19.47
N ASP A 159 -6.37 -18.48 -20.00
CA ASP A 159 -5.41 -17.38 -19.91
C ASP A 159 -5.73 -16.25 -20.91
N THR A 160 -6.79 -15.47 -20.64
CA THR A 160 -7.10 -14.26 -21.40
C THR A 160 -6.33 -13.08 -20.81
N LYS A 161 -5.18 -12.77 -21.42
CA LYS A 161 -4.19 -11.79 -20.90
C LYS A 161 -4.73 -10.38 -20.64
N THR A 162 -5.89 -10.02 -21.17
CA THR A 162 -6.39 -8.63 -21.21
C THR A 162 -7.76 -8.43 -20.59
N GLU A 163 -8.48 -9.49 -20.24
CA GLU A 163 -9.86 -9.36 -19.77
C GLU A 163 -9.92 -9.18 -18.26
N ARG A 164 -10.68 -8.16 -17.84
CA ARG A 164 -11.07 -7.93 -16.47
C ARG A 164 -12.22 -8.86 -16.08
N TYR A 165 -12.51 -8.98 -14.79
CA TYR A 165 -13.77 -9.58 -14.34
C TYR A 165 -14.93 -8.64 -14.72
N GLY A 166 -16.08 -9.18 -15.12
CA GLY A 166 -17.23 -8.36 -15.50
C GLY A 166 -17.74 -7.51 -14.34
N SER A 167 -17.82 -8.12 -13.15
CA SER A 167 -18.27 -7.44 -11.93
C SER A 167 -17.54 -7.92 -10.67
N CYS A 168 -17.24 -6.99 -9.77
CA CYS A 168 -16.63 -7.28 -8.49
C CYS A 168 -17.38 -6.65 -7.33
N ALA A 169 -17.59 -7.41 -6.26
CA ALA A 169 -18.05 -6.90 -4.97
C ALA A 169 -16.86 -6.77 -4.02
N VAL A 170 -16.65 -5.58 -3.45
CA VAL A 170 -15.71 -5.36 -2.34
C VAL A 170 -16.52 -5.25 -1.05
N VAL A 171 -16.36 -6.21 -0.16
CA VAL A 171 -17.13 -6.29 1.09
C VAL A 171 -16.24 -5.86 2.25
N GLY A 172 -16.47 -4.63 2.70
CA GLY A 172 -15.91 -4.07 3.92
C GLY A 172 -16.50 -4.70 5.18
N ASN A 173 -15.98 -4.28 6.33
CA ASN A 173 -16.37 -4.89 7.60
C ASN A 173 -17.34 -4.03 8.40
N SER A 174 -17.74 -2.85 7.90
CA SER A 174 -18.57 -1.92 8.66
C SER A 174 -19.90 -2.54 9.13
N GLY A 175 -20.33 -2.18 10.34
CA GLY A 175 -21.60 -2.62 10.92
C GLY A 175 -22.83 -2.18 10.15
N ILE A 176 -22.70 -1.21 9.23
CA ILE A 176 -23.80 -0.74 8.38
C ILE A 176 -24.42 -1.88 7.56
N LEU A 177 -23.61 -2.91 7.23
CA LEU A 177 -24.07 -4.11 6.52
C LEU A 177 -25.21 -4.84 7.22
N LEU A 178 -25.42 -4.63 8.52
CA LEU A 178 -26.51 -5.26 9.25
C LEU A 178 -27.88 -4.64 8.95
N ASN A 179 -27.92 -3.44 8.36
CA ASN A 179 -29.15 -2.70 8.10
C ASN A 179 -29.94 -3.26 6.91
N ASN A 180 -29.27 -3.90 5.95
CA ASN A 180 -29.85 -4.35 4.69
C ASN A 180 -29.45 -5.79 4.35
N ASP A 181 -30.30 -6.49 3.59
CA ASP A 181 -30.03 -7.86 3.14
C ASP A 181 -29.31 -7.88 1.79
N HIS A 182 -28.02 -7.57 1.81
CA HIS A 182 -27.21 -7.53 0.58
C HIS A 182 -26.66 -8.89 0.13
N GLY A 183 -26.90 -9.98 0.88
CA GLY A 183 -26.18 -11.23 0.66
C GLY A 183 -26.33 -11.81 -0.74
N GLY A 184 -27.55 -11.85 -1.28
CA GLY A 184 -27.80 -12.32 -2.64
C GLY A 184 -27.18 -11.41 -3.71
N LEU A 185 -27.21 -10.09 -3.50
CA LEU A 185 -26.61 -9.11 -4.40
C LEU A 185 -25.08 -9.24 -4.42
N ILE A 186 -24.44 -9.41 -3.25
CA ILE A 186 -23.00 -9.64 -3.13
C ILE A 186 -22.59 -10.90 -3.88
N ASP A 187 -23.28 -12.02 -3.63
CA ASP A 187 -22.93 -13.32 -4.21
C ASP A 187 -23.14 -13.38 -5.74
N GLY A 188 -23.95 -12.48 -6.30
CA GLY A 188 -24.19 -12.36 -7.73
C GLY A 188 -23.03 -11.79 -8.57
N HIS A 189 -21.99 -11.24 -7.95
CA HIS A 189 -20.83 -10.69 -8.67
C HIS A 189 -19.85 -11.79 -9.10
N ASP A 190 -19.08 -11.59 -10.17
CA ASP A 190 -18.12 -12.59 -10.67
C ASP A 190 -17.03 -12.90 -9.62
N LEU A 191 -16.49 -11.84 -9.01
CA LEU A 191 -15.52 -11.90 -7.93
C LEU A 191 -16.05 -11.20 -6.67
N VAL A 192 -15.92 -11.86 -5.52
CA VAL A 192 -16.20 -11.24 -4.21
C VAL A 192 -14.89 -11.13 -3.44
N ILE A 193 -14.48 -9.90 -3.12
CA ILE A 193 -13.29 -9.54 -2.38
C ILE A 193 -13.70 -9.24 -0.94
N ARG A 194 -13.15 -9.97 0.04
CA ARG A 194 -13.40 -9.75 1.48
C ARG A 194 -12.15 -9.33 2.20
N LEU A 195 -12.31 -8.50 3.24
CA LEU A 195 -11.19 -7.87 3.94
C LEU A 195 -10.80 -8.63 5.20
N ASN A 196 -9.49 -8.82 5.40
CA ASN A 196 -8.91 -9.33 6.63
C ASN A 196 -9.55 -10.67 7.06
N ASN A 197 -10.09 -10.76 8.28
CA ASN A 197 -10.64 -11.99 8.86
C ASN A 197 -12.10 -11.80 9.30
N ALA A 198 -12.93 -11.31 8.40
CA ALA A 198 -14.34 -11.03 8.67
C ALA A 198 -15.14 -12.33 8.77
N ARG A 199 -15.97 -12.46 9.80
CA ARG A 199 -16.81 -13.66 9.95
C ARG A 199 -17.94 -13.62 8.92
N VAL A 200 -18.09 -14.68 8.14
CA VAL A 200 -19.22 -14.81 7.20
C VAL A 200 -20.37 -15.60 7.82
N GLY A 201 -20.05 -16.74 8.46
CA GLY A 201 -21.05 -17.64 9.04
C GLY A 201 -21.92 -16.95 10.10
N GLY A 202 -23.23 -16.98 9.89
CA GLY A 202 -24.24 -16.31 10.73
C GLY A 202 -24.66 -14.93 10.21
N TYR A 203 -24.00 -14.41 9.17
CA TYR A 203 -24.32 -13.14 8.52
C TYR A 203 -24.64 -13.30 7.03
N ASN A 204 -24.81 -14.52 6.53
CA ASN A 204 -24.92 -14.86 5.11
C ASN A 204 -25.99 -14.03 4.37
N HIS A 205 -27.15 -13.78 5.00
CA HIS A 205 -28.21 -12.95 4.42
C HIS A 205 -27.80 -11.48 4.24
N LYS A 206 -26.90 -10.98 5.09
CA LYS A 206 -26.40 -9.60 5.09
C LYS A 206 -25.19 -9.44 4.17
N VAL A 207 -24.22 -10.35 4.28
CA VAL A 207 -22.88 -10.18 3.68
C VAL A 207 -22.54 -11.21 2.59
N GLY A 208 -23.47 -12.11 2.25
CA GLY A 208 -23.26 -13.17 1.26
C GLY A 208 -22.45 -14.35 1.82
N SER A 209 -22.24 -15.37 1.00
CA SER A 209 -21.46 -16.57 1.32
C SER A 209 -20.25 -16.77 0.40
N LYS A 210 -20.29 -16.17 -0.79
CA LYS A 210 -19.21 -16.28 -1.78
C LYS A 210 -17.99 -15.49 -1.33
N THR A 211 -16.82 -16.07 -1.52
CA THR A 211 -15.53 -15.37 -1.42
C THR A 211 -14.62 -15.87 -2.53
N GLY A 212 -14.20 -14.98 -3.42
CA GLY A 212 -13.27 -15.30 -4.50
C GLY A 212 -11.85 -14.77 -4.24
N LEU A 213 -11.70 -13.77 -3.38
CA LEU A 213 -10.40 -13.21 -3.00
C LEU A 213 -10.45 -12.70 -1.55
N SER A 214 -9.44 -13.07 -0.77
CA SER A 214 -9.18 -12.49 0.55
C SER A 214 -8.13 -11.39 0.43
N PHE A 215 -8.48 -10.15 0.74
CA PHE A 215 -7.53 -9.03 0.77
C PHE A 215 -7.16 -8.71 2.22
N VAL A 216 -5.89 -8.88 2.60
CA VAL A 216 -5.49 -8.82 4.01
C VAL A 216 -4.30 -7.90 4.25
N ASN A 217 -4.24 -7.31 5.44
CA ASN A 217 -3.01 -6.74 5.97
C ASN A 217 -2.02 -7.87 6.34
N SER A 218 -0.74 -7.76 5.97
CA SER A 218 0.32 -8.73 6.37
C SER A 218 0.43 -9.02 7.88
N ASN A 219 -0.01 -8.12 8.77
CA ASN A 219 -0.12 -8.40 10.21
C ASN A 219 -1.04 -9.60 10.50
N ILE A 220 -2.06 -9.85 9.67
CA ILE A 220 -2.91 -11.04 9.79
C ILE A 220 -2.08 -12.30 9.52
N LEU A 221 -1.27 -12.30 8.46
CA LEU A 221 -0.36 -13.40 8.18
C LEU A 221 0.67 -13.58 9.30
N HIS A 222 1.22 -12.48 9.83
CA HIS A 222 2.16 -12.53 10.94
C HIS A 222 1.58 -13.24 12.18
N LEU A 223 0.30 -13.01 12.48
CA LEU A 223 -0.40 -13.73 13.55
C LEU A 223 -0.57 -15.23 13.25
N CYS A 224 -0.87 -15.58 12.01
CA CYS A 224 -1.05 -16.97 11.58
C CYS A 224 0.26 -17.76 11.48
N ALA A 225 1.36 -17.11 11.07
CA ALA A 225 2.66 -17.74 10.87
C ALA A 225 3.20 -18.37 12.15
N ARG A 226 2.67 -17.94 13.31
CA ARG A 226 2.94 -18.50 14.63
C ARG A 226 2.32 -19.88 14.86
N ARG A 227 1.42 -20.33 14.00
CA ARG A 227 0.68 -21.59 14.14
C ARG A 227 1.29 -22.67 13.24
N PRO A 228 1.29 -23.95 13.67
CA PRO A 228 1.69 -25.06 12.79
C PRO A 228 0.91 -25.02 11.46
N GLY A 229 1.64 -25.18 10.36
CA GLY A 229 1.06 -25.18 9.00
C GLY A 229 0.59 -23.81 8.50
N CYS A 230 0.88 -22.71 9.20
CA CYS A 230 0.47 -21.36 8.79
C CYS A 230 -1.03 -21.24 8.49
N PHE A 231 -1.89 -21.80 9.35
CA PHE A 231 -3.34 -21.79 9.12
C PHE A 231 -3.89 -20.35 9.07
N CYS A 232 -4.03 -19.83 7.85
CA CYS A 232 -4.37 -18.44 7.55
C CYS A 232 -5.45 -18.35 6.46
N HIS A 233 -6.50 -19.15 6.63
CA HIS A 233 -7.56 -19.29 5.63
C HIS A 233 -8.90 -18.76 6.16
N PRO A 234 -9.05 -17.43 6.35
CA PRO A 234 -10.24 -16.82 6.96
C PRO A 234 -11.53 -17.17 6.20
N TYR A 235 -11.42 -17.40 4.89
CA TYR A 235 -12.54 -17.69 4.00
C TYR A 235 -12.43 -19.07 3.32
N GLY A 236 -11.56 -19.96 3.82
CA GLY A 236 -11.35 -21.30 3.29
C GLY A 236 -10.02 -21.48 2.55
N GLU A 237 -9.51 -22.72 2.53
CA GLU A 237 -8.16 -23.03 2.03
C GLU A 237 -7.99 -22.87 0.51
N GLY A 238 -9.12 -22.90 -0.24
CA GLY A 238 -9.16 -22.69 -1.68
C GLY A 238 -9.31 -21.22 -2.11
N VAL A 239 -9.37 -20.27 -1.16
CA VAL A 239 -9.50 -18.84 -1.47
C VAL A 239 -8.11 -18.20 -1.57
N PRO A 240 -7.75 -17.61 -2.73
CA PRO A 240 -6.52 -16.84 -2.87
C PRO A 240 -6.45 -15.68 -1.88
N ILE A 241 -5.25 -15.34 -1.45
CA ILE A 241 -4.99 -14.22 -0.54
C ILE A 241 -4.06 -13.23 -1.24
N VAL A 242 -4.44 -11.95 -1.27
CA VAL A 242 -3.57 -10.83 -1.65
C VAL A 242 -3.31 -9.99 -0.41
N MET A 243 -2.05 -9.63 -0.17
CA MET A 243 -1.68 -8.80 0.97
C MET A 243 -0.69 -7.70 0.62
N TYR A 244 -0.84 -6.58 1.30
CA TYR A 244 0.20 -5.56 1.38
C TYR A 244 1.09 -5.77 2.61
N ILE A 245 2.37 -5.44 2.46
CA ILE A 245 3.39 -5.62 3.49
C ILE A 245 3.47 -4.37 4.35
N CYS A 246 3.12 -4.50 5.64
CA CYS A 246 3.21 -3.43 6.62
C CYS A 246 4.61 -3.26 7.19
N GLN A 247 5.37 -4.36 7.30
CA GLN A 247 6.72 -4.35 7.84
C GLN A 247 7.60 -5.29 7.01
N PRO A 248 8.84 -4.89 6.67
CA PRO A 248 9.75 -5.73 5.89
C PRO A 248 9.97 -7.14 6.46
N VAL A 249 9.90 -7.30 7.79
CA VAL A 249 10.04 -8.60 8.45
C VAL A 249 8.94 -9.59 8.06
N HIS A 250 7.76 -9.12 7.63
CA HIS A 250 6.65 -10.00 7.21
C HIS A 250 6.94 -10.75 5.90
N PHE A 251 7.99 -10.38 5.16
CA PHE A 251 8.47 -11.22 4.06
C PHE A 251 8.96 -12.59 4.55
N LEU A 252 9.36 -12.72 5.82
CA LEU A 252 9.67 -14.01 6.43
C LEU A 252 8.41 -14.85 6.62
N ASP A 253 7.35 -14.24 7.15
CA ASP A 253 6.06 -14.91 7.32
C ASP A 253 5.52 -15.38 5.97
N TYR A 254 5.63 -14.53 4.94
CA TYR A 254 5.31 -14.90 3.57
C TYR A 254 6.14 -16.09 3.09
N ALA A 255 7.47 -16.06 3.23
CA ALA A 255 8.34 -17.13 2.77
C ALA A 255 8.02 -18.47 3.46
N VAL A 256 7.72 -18.45 4.76
CA VAL A 256 7.33 -19.63 5.53
C VAL A 256 5.96 -20.13 5.09
N CYS A 257 4.97 -19.24 5.04
CA CYS A 257 3.57 -19.63 4.85
C CYS A 257 3.17 -19.91 3.40
N ASN A 258 3.81 -19.28 2.42
CA ASN A 258 3.48 -19.47 1.00
C ASN A 258 3.56 -20.94 0.59
N SER A 259 4.56 -21.67 1.09
CA SER A 259 4.72 -23.12 0.84
C SER A 259 3.59 -23.99 1.39
N SER A 260 2.85 -23.51 2.39
CA SER A 260 1.79 -24.24 3.07
C SER A 260 0.40 -23.94 2.49
N HIS A 261 0.25 -22.86 1.72
CA HIS A 261 -1.04 -22.44 1.18
C HIS A 261 -1.42 -23.27 -0.06
N LYS A 262 -2.68 -23.74 -0.12
CA LYS A 262 -3.23 -24.46 -1.28
C LYS A 262 -3.62 -23.51 -2.43
N ALA A 263 -4.08 -22.31 -2.08
CA ALA A 263 -4.39 -21.23 -3.01
C ALA A 263 -3.25 -20.19 -3.07
N PRO A 264 -3.17 -19.35 -4.12
CA PRO A 264 -2.14 -18.33 -4.25
C PRO A 264 -2.09 -17.41 -3.04
N LEU A 265 -0.89 -17.26 -2.47
CA LEU A 265 -0.55 -16.22 -1.52
C LEU A 265 0.25 -15.16 -2.27
N LEU A 266 -0.33 -13.97 -2.46
CA LEU A 266 0.22 -12.92 -3.31
C LEU A 266 0.56 -11.68 -2.46
N ILE A 267 1.70 -11.06 -2.77
CA ILE A 267 2.06 -9.75 -2.24
C ILE A 267 1.67 -8.70 -3.29
N THR A 268 1.08 -7.58 -2.88
CA THR A 268 0.80 -6.45 -3.77
C THR A 268 2.08 -5.91 -4.41
N ASP A 269 1.99 -5.44 -5.65
CA ASP A 269 3.11 -4.75 -6.28
C ASP A 269 3.36 -3.43 -5.53
N VAL A 270 4.59 -3.20 -5.10
CA VAL A 270 4.94 -2.00 -4.33
C VAL A 270 4.58 -0.71 -5.05
N ARG A 271 4.60 -0.67 -6.39
CA ARG A 271 4.21 0.52 -7.17
C ARG A 271 2.73 0.86 -6.97
N PHE A 272 1.89 -0.17 -6.78
CA PHE A 272 0.48 -0.02 -6.43
C PHE A 272 0.32 0.46 -4.98
N ASP A 273 1.12 -0.04 -4.05
CA ASP A 273 1.15 0.46 -2.66
C ASP A 273 1.51 1.96 -2.62
N MET A 274 2.53 2.37 -3.38
CA MET A 274 2.96 3.78 -3.49
C MET A 274 1.87 4.67 -4.10
N LEU A 275 1.16 4.18 -5.12
CA LEU A 275 0.03 4.90 -5.72
C LEU A 275 -1.07 5.14 -4.67
N CYS A 276 -1.47 4.09 -3.95
CA CYS A 276 -2.51 4.18 -2.93
C CYS A 276 -2.13 5.14 -1.80
N ALA A 277 -0.89 5.05 -1.31
CA ALA A 277 -0.37 5.95 -0.27
C ALA A 277 -0.45 7.42 -0.69
N ARG A 278 -0.04 7.75 -1.91
CA ARG A 278 -0.08 9.12 -2.43
C ARG A 278 -1.50 9.65 -2.60
N ILE A 279 -2.43 8.83 -3.10
CA ILE A 279 -3.83 9.22 -3.25
C ILE A 279 -4.43 9.55 -1.89
N VAL A 280 -4.35 8.64 -0.90
CA VAL A 280 -4.94 8.89 0.42
C VAL A 280 -4.26 10.06 1.15
N LYS A 281 -2.94 10.22 1.02
CA LYS A 281 -2.24 11.39 1.57
C LYS A 281 -2.70 12.69 0.93
N TYR A 282 -2.94 12.71 -0.39
CA TYR A 282 -3.51 13.87 -1.07
C TYR A 282 -4.89 14.24 -0.51
N TYR A 283 -5.80 13.26 -0.37
CA TYR A 283 -7.13 13.51 0.17
C TYR A 283 -7.09 14.00 1.63
N SER A 284 -6.21 13.44 2.45
CA SER A 284 -6.03 13.87 3.85
C SER A 284 -5.47 15.29 3.94
N LEU A 285 -4.44 15.61 3.15
CA LEU A 285 -3.90 16.98 3.05
C LEU A 285 -4.95 17.98 2.57
N LYS A 286 -5.69 17.63 1.50
CA LYS A 286 -6.74 18.48 0.94
C LYS A 286 -7.82 18.77 1.97
N ARG A 287 -8.35 17.72 2.61
CA ARG A 287 -9.37 17.84 3.66
C ARG A 287 -8.86 18.69 4.82
N PHE A 288 -7.63 18.47 5.29
CA PHE A 288 -7.04 19.28 6.36
C PHE A 288 -7.04 20.77 6.02
N VAL A 289 -6.63 21.15 4.82
CA VAL A 289 -6.66 22.56 4.36
C VAL A 289 -8.11 23.06 4.31
N ASP A 290 -9.01 22.31 3.68
CA ASP A 290 -10.40 22.71 3.49
C ASP A 290 -11.15 22.89 4.82
N THR A 291 -10.91 22.02 5.80
CA THR A 291 -11.64 22.05 7.09
C THR A 291 -11.02 22.99 8.12
N THR A 292 -9.70 23.20 8.08
CA THR A 292 -9.01 23.99 9.12
C THR A 292 -8.59 25.38 8.65
N GLY A 293 -8.52 25.62 7.33
CA GLY A 293 -7.94 26.82 6.74
C GLY A 293 -6.43 26.97 6.95
N LYS A 294 -5.76 25.99 7.57
CA LYS A 294 -4.31 26.04 7.86
C LYS A 294 -3.48 25.67 6.62
N PRO A 295 -2.22 26.13 6.55
CA PRO A 295 -1.30 25.74 5.49
C PRO A 295 -1.08 24.21 5.47
N PRO A 296 -0.97 23.56 4.30
CA PRO A 296 -0.84 22.10 4.22
C PRO A 296 0.43 21.55 4.87
N GLY A 297 1.48 22.36 5.04
CA GLY A 297 2.68 21.97 5.79
C GLY A 297 2.45 21.74 7.28
N GLU A 298 1.32 22.19 7.83
CA GLU A 298 0.95 21.91 9.23
C GLU A 298 0.23 20.58 9.42
N TRP A 299 -0.07 19.85 8.35
CA TRP A 299 -0.74 18.55 8.41
C TRP A 299 0.02 17.54 9.28
N THR A 300 1.36 17.59 9.29
CA THR A 300 2.21 16.73 10.12
C THR A 300 2.13 17.03 11.62
N LYS A 301 1.49 18.13 12.03
CA LYS A 301 1.24 18.43 13.45
C LYS A 301 0.07 17.63 14.01
N VAL A 302 -0.83 17.15 13.15
CA VAL A 302 -2.04 16.39 13.53
C VAL A 302 -2.03 14.95 13.01
N HIS A 303 -1.12 14.62 12.09
CA HIS A 303 -0.90 13.26 11.60
C HIS A 303 0.56 12.85 11.78
N ASP A 304 0.79 11.63 12.29
CA ASP A 304 2.10 10.99 12.28
C ASP A 304 2.40 10.51 10.85
N GLU A 305 3.09 11.34 10.08
CA GLU A 305 3.38 11.09 8.66
C GLU A 305 4.13 9.77 8.42
N LYS A 306 4.96 9.31 9.36
CA LYS A 306 5.69 8.04 9.23
C LYS A 306 4.77 6.83 9.31
N MET A 307 3.60 7.01 9.92
CA MET A 307 2.66 5.94 10.23
C MET A 307 1.35 6.07 9.48
N PHE A 308 1.15 7.22 8.82
CA PHE A 308 0.02 7.47 7.96
C PHE A 308 -0.05 6.43 6.84
N HIS A 309 -1.16 5.70 6.79
CA HIS A 309 -1.34 4.59 5.86
C HIS A 309 -2.81 4.50 5.46
N TYR A 310 -3.08 4.02 4.25
CA TYR A 310 -4.44 3.69 3.80
C TYR A 310 -5.01 2.47 4.54
N SER A 311 -6.33 2.35 4.64
CA SER A 311 -7.00 1.16 5.14
C SER A 311 -6.91 0.00 4.15
N SER A 312 -7.02 -1.24 4.64
CA SER A 312 -7.12 -2.42 3.76
C SER A 312 -8.31 -2.32 2.80
N GLY A 313 -9.39 -1.64 3.22
CA GLY A 313 -10.58 -1.43 2.41
C GLY A 313 -10.32 -0.51 1.23
N MET A 314 -9.67 0.63 1.46
CA MET A 314 -9.30 1.56 0.40
C MET A 314 -8.47 0.85 -0.68
N GLN A 315 -7.43 0.11 -0.27
CA GLN A 315 -6.57 -0.56 -1.23
C GLN A 315 -7.29 -1.70 -1.97
N ALA A 316 -8.21 -2.41 -1.32
CA ALA A 316 -9.03 -3.43 -1.98
C ALA A 316 -9.99 -2.83 -3.00
N VAL A 317 -10.60 -1.65 -2.74
CA VAL A 317 -11.38 -0.91 -3.74
C VAL A 317 -10.50 -0.56 -4.92
N MET A 318 -9.32 0.04 -4.68
CA MET A 318 -8.36 0.38 -5.73
C MET A 318 -7.92 -0.84 -6.55
N LEU A 319 -7.72 -2.00 -5.92
CA LEU A 319 -7.38 -3.24 -6.60
C LEU A 319 -8.53 -3.72 -7.49
N ALA A 320 -9.78 -3.65 -7.01
CA ALA A 320 -10.96 -4.00 -7.78
C ALA A 320 -11.11 -3.11 -9.03
N LEU A 321 -10.85 -1.81 -8.93
CA LEU A 321 -10.87 -0.92 -10.09
C LEU A 321 -9.92 -1.38 -11.21
N GLY A 322 -8.75 -1.92 -10.84
CA GLY A 322 -7.73 -2.39 -11.78
C GLY A 322 -8.06 -3.72 -12.46
N ILE A 323 -8.90 -4.56 -11.86
CA ILE A 323 -9.14 -5.93 -12.33
C ILE A 323 -10.59 -6.20 -12.73
N CYS A 324 -11.50 -5.22 -12.64
CA CYS A 324 -12.93 -5.38 -12.89
C CYS A 324 -13.50 -4.30 -13.81
N ASP A 325 -14.55 -4.64 -14.57
CA ASP A 325 -15.28 -3.71 -15.44
C ASP A 325 -16.38 -2.94 -14.70
N GLN A 326 -16.87 -3.48 -13.58
CA GLN A 326 -17.78 -2.81 -12.65
C GLN A 326 -17.42 -3.16 -11.20
N VAL A 327 -17.51 -2.19 -10.30
CA VAL A 327 -17.23 -2.40 -8.87
C VAL A 327 -18.41 -1.97 -8.00
N SER A 328 -18.92 -2.90 -7.21
CA SER A 328 -19.88 -2.64 -6.14
C SER A 328 -19.18 -2.72 -4.79
N VAL A 329 -19.40 -1.72 -3.94
CA VAL A 329 -18.73 -1.60 -2.64
C VAL A 329 -19.76 -1.66 -1.53
N PHE A 330 -19.58 -2.57 -0.58
CA PHE A 330 -20.52 -2.85 0.50
C PHE A 330 -19.84 -2.69 1.85
N GLY A 331 -20.50 -2.06 2.83
CA GLY A 331 -19.95 -2.00 4.18
C GLY A 331 -18.77 -1.05 4.34
N PHE A 332 -18.83 0.07 3.62
CA PHE A 332 -17.91 1.20 3.74
C PHE A 332 -18.70 2.42 4.20
N GLY A 333 -18.12 3.18 5.13
CA GLY A 333 -18.79 4.30 5.77
C GLY A 333 -19.18 4.02 7.22
N LYS A 334 -19.75 5.06 7.84
CA LYS A 334 -20.04 5.13 9.26
C LYS A 334 -21.48 5.56 9.48
N SER A 335 -22.13 4.94 10.45
CA SER A 335 -23.35 5.44 11.08
C SER A 335 -23.11 5.53 12.60
N ALA A 336 -23.73 6.51 13.26
CA ALA A 336 -23.66 6.68 14.71
C ALA A 336 -24.22 5.46 15.47
N GLU A 337 -25.17 4.73 14.88
CA GLU A 337 -25.75 3.53 15.49
C GLU A 337 -24.98 2.24 15.11
N ALA A 338 -24.09 2.30 14.12
CA ALA A 338 -23.40 1.12 13.61
C ALA A 338 -22.10 0.81 14.38
N LYS A 339 -21.82 -0.47 14.56
CA LYS A 339 -20.50 -0.93 15.03
C LYS A 339 -19.44 -0.69 13.95
N HIS A 340 -18.17 -0.59 14.35
CA HIS A 340 -17.07 -0.52 13.40
C HIS A 340 -16.92 -1.82 12.61
N HIS A 341 -17.16 -2.97 13.26
CA HIS A 341 -17.23 -4.26 12.59
C HIS A 341 -18.59 -4.92 12.79
N TYR A 342 -19.20 -5.44 11.72
CA TYR A 342 -20.48 -6.18 11.81
C TYR A 342 -20.34 -7.48 12.62
N HIS A 343 -19.13 -8.03 12.70
CA HIS A 343 -18.85 -9.32 13.33
C HIS A 343 -18.08 -9.22 14.67
N THR A 344 -17.84 -8.02 15.19
CA THR A 344 -17.22 -7.84 16.51
C THR A 344 -17.99 -6.80 17.34
N ASN A 345 -17.56 -6.57 18.59
CA ASN A 345 -18.11 -5.51 19.44
C ASN A 345 -17.30 -4.20 19.36
N GLN A 346 -16.36 -4.09 18.41
CA GLN A 346 -15.61 -2.86 18.20
C GLN A 346 -16.53 -1.77 17.65
N LYS A 347 -16.55 -0.60 18.31
CA LYS A 347 -17.36 0.55 17.91
C LYS A 347 -16.55 1.68 17.28
N ALA A 348 -15.29 1.84 17.67
CA ALA A 348 -14.41 2.91 17.19
C ALA A 348 -13.56 2.47 15.98
N GLU A 349 -13.35 3.41 15.07
CA GLU A 349 -12.34 3.35 14.02
C GLU A 349 -10.93 3.40 14.62
N LEU A 350 -9.94 2.91 13.86
CA LEU A 350 -8.54 3.01 14.25
C LEU A 350 -7.98 4.39 13.85
N ASP A 351 -7.32 5.07 14.78
CA ASP A 351 -6.71 6.40 14.54
C ASP A 351 -5.55 6.39 13.53
N LEU A 352 -5.13 5.22 13.06
CA LEU A 352 -4.05 5.05 12.09
C LEU A 352 -4.45 5.48 10.66
N HIS A 353 -5.74 5.41 10.34
CA HIS A 353 -6.27 5.72 9.01
C HIS A 353 -7.12 6.99 9.06
N ASP A 354 -6.98 7.85 8.06
CA ASP A 354 -7.88 8.99 7.88
C ASP A 354 -9.10 8.53 7.06
N TYR A 355 -10.06 7.90 7.74
CA TYR A 355 -11.28 7.37 7.10
C TYR A 355 -12.09 8.46 6.39
N GLU A 356 -12.10 9.69 6.91
CA GLU A 356 -12.81 10.81 6.28
C GLU A 356 -12.17 11.21 4.95
N ALA A 357 -10.85 11.13 4.84
CA ALA A 357 -10.14 11.28 3.57
C ALA A 357 -10.48 10.14 2.60
N GLU A 358 -10.58 8.90 3.07
CA GLU A 358 -11.01 7.77 2.24
C GLU A 358 -12.46 7.92 1.76
N TYR A 359 -13.38 8.37 2.62
CA TYR A 359 -14.77 8.64 2.24
C TYR A 359 -14.87 9.76 1.20
N ALA A 360 -13.99 10.76 1.25
CA ALA A 360 -13.89 11.78 0.20
C ALA A 360 -13.41 11.19 -1.13
N LEU A 361 -12.41 10.30 -1.11
CA LEU A 361 -12.00 9.55 -2.30
C LEU A 361 -13.15 8.71 -2.88
N TYR A 362 -13.91 8.02 -2.03
CA TYR A 362 -15.03 7.19 -2.47
C TYR A 362 -16.14 7.99 -3.15
N ARG A 363 -16.46 9.17 -2.63
CA ARG A 363 -17.40 10.08 -3.31
C ARG A 363 -16.88 10.49 -4.69
N ASP A 364 -15.61 10.88 -4.78
CA ASP A 364 -15.02 11.26 -6.07
C ASP A 364 -14.94 10.08 -7.06
N LEU A 365 -14.73 8.84 -6.59
CA LEU A 365 -14.78 7.65 -7.45
C LEU A 365 -16.13 7.46 -8.13
N VAL A 366 -17.23 7.80 -7.45
CA VAL A 366 -18.60 7.66 -7.96
C VAL A 366 -19.01 8.87 -8.79
N GLU A 367 -18.77 10.07 -8.27
CA GLU A 367 -19.34 11.30 -8.82
C GLU A 367 -18.44 11.95 -9.88
N GLN A 368 -17.12 11.88 -9.71
CA GLN A 368 -16.17 12.64 -10.52
C GLN A 368 -14.77 11.99 -10.61
N PRO A 369 -14.65 10.73 -11.08
CA PRO A 369 -13.39 9.99 -11.04
C PRO A 369 -12.23 10.68 -11.79
N GLN A 370 -12.54 11.58 -12.73
CA GLN A 370 -11.58 12.41 -13.46
C GLN A 370 -10.81 13.42 -12.58
N VAL A 371 -11.24 13.71 -11.35
CA VAL A 371 -10.52 14.65 -10.48
C VAL A 371 -9.44 13.98 -9.65
N ILE A 372 -9.49 12.65 -9.51
CA ILE A 372 -8.57 11.86 -8.69
C ILE A 372 -7.16 11.96 -9.29
N PRO A 373 -6.20 12.54 -8.56
CA PRO A 373 -4.84 12.71 -9.07
C PRO A 373 -4.14 11.35 -9.24
N PHE A 374 -3.02 11.34 -9.97
CA PHE A 374 -2.15 10.17 -10.19
C PHE A 374 -2.74 9.09 -11.09
N ILE A 375 -4.05 8.86 -11.07
CA ILE A 375 -4.75 7.89 -11.93
C ILE A 375 -5.03 8.52 -13.30
N LYS A 376 -5.68 9.70 -13.29
CA LYS A 376 -6.08 10.40 -14.52
C LYS A 376 -4.90 10.75 -15.42
N ASP A 377 -3.77 11.10 -14.80
CA ASP A 377 -2.58 11.62 -15.49
C ASP A 377 -1.94 10.55 -16.40
N PHE A 378 -2.32 9.28 -16.22
CA PHE A 378 -1.81 8.13 -16.96
C PHE A 378 -2.89 7.44 -17.81
N GLY A 379 -4.05 8.08 -17.99
CA GLY A 379 -5.10 7.61 -18.90
C GLY A 379 -5.83 6.36 -18.41
N PHE A 380 -5.70 5.98 -17.13
CA PHE A 380 -6.49 4.89 -16.58
C PHE A 380 -7.95 5.32 -16.42
N LYS A 381 -8.85 4.63 -17.11
CA LYS A 381 -10.30 4.85 -16.99
C LYS A 381 -10.85 4.06 -15.80
N VAL A 382 -11.34 4.78 -14.81
CA VAL A 382 -12.01 4.21 -13.64
C VAL A 382 -13.32 3.54 -14.11
N PRO A 383 -13.56 2.25 -13.80
CA PRO A 383 -14.82 1.59 -14.12
C PRO A 383 -15.99 2.17 -13.28
N PRO A 384 -17.26 1.95 -13.66
CA PRO A 384 -18.39 2.35 -12.84
C PRO A 384 -18.30 1.76 -11.41
N VAL A 385 -18.52 2.62 -10.41
CA VAL A 385 -18.48 2.26 -8.99
C VAL A 385 -19.82 2.59 -8.35
N VAL A 386 -20.36 1.67 -7.54
CA VAL A 386 -21.58 1.88 -6.75
C VAL A 386 -21.31 1.50 -5.30
N PHE A 387 -21.67 2.38 -4.36
CA PHE A 387 -21.60 2.10 -2.92
C PHE A 387 -22.98 1.75 -2.38
N TYR A 388 -23.03 0.71 -1.55
CA TYR A 388 -24.22 0.24 -0.84
C TYR A 388 -24.00 0.40 0.67
N HIS A 389 -24.97 1.03 1.33
CA HIS A 389 -24.92 1.39 2.75
C HIS A 389 -25.83 0.52 3.62
#